data_AF-A0A6G8FGY3-F1
#
_entry.id   AF-A0A6G8FGY3-F1
#
_cell.length_a   1.000
_cell.length_b   1.000
_cell.length_c   1.000
_cell.angle_alpha   90.00
_cell.angle_beta   90.00
_cell.angle_gamma   90.00
#
_symmetry.space_group_name_H-M   'P 1'
#
loop_
_entity.id
_entity.type
_entity.pdbx_description
1 polymer ?
#
loop_
_entity_poly.entity_id
_entity_poly.type
_entity_poly.pdbx_seq_one_letter_code
_entity_poly.pdbx_strand_id
1 'polypeptide(L)' 'MFDAVIGATAAYHEATLLTRDKRASATYDAVGVDYVFV' A
#
# COMPACT_ATOMS: atom_id res chain seq x y z
N MET A 1 8.50 -2.02 -7.23
CA MET A 1 9.57 -2.11 -6.20
C MET A 1 9.33 -1.07 -5.10
N PHE A 2 9.12 0.20 -5.44
CA PHE A 2 8.79 1.24 -4.45
C PHE A 2 7.45 0.97 -3.75
N ASP A 3 6.43 0.47 -4.47
CA ASP A 3 5.10 0.22 -3.90
C ASP A 3 5.13 -0.74 -2.71
N ALA A 4 6.00 -1.76 -2.77
CA ALA A 4 6.17 -2.70 -1.66
C ALA A 4 6.77 -2.03 -0.41
N VAL A 5 7.75 -1.13 -0.59
CA VAL A 5 8.38 -0.39 0.51
C VAL A 5 7.40 0.62 1.11
N ILE A 6 6.65 1.31 0.27
CA ILE A 6 5.60 2.25 0.68
C ILE A 6 4.53 1.51 1.49
N GLY A 7 4.02 0.39 0.96
CA GLY A 7 3.05 -0.45 1.64
C GLY A 7 3.57 -1.00 2.97
N ALA A 8 4.81 -1.50 3.01
CA ALA A 8 5.41 -2.02 4.23
C ALA A 8 5.59 -0.94 5.30
N THR A 9 5.93 0.29 4.87
CA THR A 9 6.03 1.44 5.78
C THR A 9 4.68 1.78 6.39
N ALA A 10 3.62 1.86 5.57
CA ALA A 10 2.27 2.14 6.07
C ALA A 10 1.77 1.03 7.01
N ALA A 11 1.99 -0.24 6.67
CA ALA A 11 1.65 -1.37 7.53
C ALA A 11 2.40 -1.34 8.87
N TYR A 12 3.72 -1.05 8.85
CA TYR A 12 4.54 -0.93 10.06
C TYR A 12 4.04 0.16 11.02
N HIS A 13 3.45 1.22 10.48
CA HIS A 13 2.90 2.33 11.25
C HIS A 13 1.40 2.22 11.53
N GLU A 14 0.76 1.08 11.22
CA GLU A 14 -0.69 0.87 11.37
C GLU A 14 -1.51 1.96 10.66
N ALA A 15 -1.01 2.46 9.53
CA ALA A 15 -1.61 3.54 8.77
C ALA A 15 -2.30 3.04 7.50
N THR A 16 -3.39 3.70 7.11
CA THR A 16 -4.07 3.45 5.83
C THR A 16 -3.37 4.20 4.70
N LEU A 17 -2.95 3.48 3.66
CA LEU A 17 -2.28 4.05 2.48
C LEU A 17 -3.30 4.66 1.51
N LEU A 18 -3.16 5.95 1.20
CA LEU A 18 -3.94 6.59 0.14
C LEU A 18 -3.19 6.46 -1.19
N THR A 19 -3.85 5.92 -2.22
CA THR A 19 -3.22 5.70 -3.53
C THR A 19 -4.13 6.12 -4.68
N ARG A 20 -3.51 6.61 -5.75
CA ARG A 20 -4.14 6.84 -7.07
C ARG A 20 -3.70 5.85 -8.14
N ASP A 21 -2.71 5.00 -7.83
CA ASP A 21 -2.23 4.00 -8.78
C ASP A 21 -2.97 2.68 -8.55
N LYS A 22 -3.89 2.36 -9.46
CA LYS A 22 -4.63 1.09 -9.45
C LYS A 22 -3.73 -0.12 -9.74
N ARG A 23 -2.61 0.07 -10.43
CA ARG A 23 -1.70 -1.04 -10.79
C ARG A 23 -0.93 -1.55 -9.58
N ALA A 24 -0.77 -0.71 -8.56
CA ALA A 24 -0.05 -1.05 -7.33
C ALA A 24 -0.90 -1.87 -6.35
N SER A 25 -2.22 -1.98 -6.56
CA SER A 25 -3.13 -2.69 -5.64
C SER A 25 -2.66 -4.11 -5.34
N ALA A 26 -2.26 -4.87 -6.37
CA ALA A 26 -1.76 -6.24 -6.20
C ALA A 26 -0.50 -6.33 -5.32
N THR A 27 0.34 -5.28 -5.33
CA THR A 27 1.51 -5.22 -4.44
C THR A 27 1.09 -4.89 -3.01
N TYR A 28 0.13 -3.97 -2.83
CA TYR A 28 -0.41 -3.64 -1.51
C TYR A 28 -1.14 -4.83 -0.88
N ASP A 29 -1.92 -5.57 -1.66
CA ASP A 29 -2.58 -6.81 -1.23
C ASP A 29 -1.53 -7.85 -0.79
N ALA A 30 -0.45 -8.02 -1.56
CA ALA A 30 0.63 -8.96 -1.23
C ALA A 30 1.43 -8.57 0.03
N VAL A 31 1.52 -7.27 0.33
CA VAL A 31 2.17 -6.74 1.54
C VAL A 31 1.22 -6.82 2.75
N GLY A 32 -0.09 -6.87 2.53
CA GLY A 32 -1.09 -6.88 3.60
C GLY A 32 -1.31 -5.52 4.26
N VAL A 33 -1.14 -4.43 3.50
CA VAL A 33 -1.43 -3.07 3.97
C VAL A 33 -2.87 -2.67 3.67
N ASP A 34 -3.52 -1.95 4.58
CA ASP A 34 -4.80 -1.31 4.29
C ASP A 34 -4.61 -0.12 3.35
N TYR A 35 -5.39 -0.04 2.26
CA TYR A 35 -5.32 1.09 1.33
C TYR A 35 -6.69 1.55 0.83
N VAL A 36 -6.76 2.84 0.49
CA VAL A 36 -7.94 3.49 -0.08
C VAL A 36 -7.55 4.18 -1.38
N PHE A 37 -8.41 4.02 -2.39
CA PHE A 37 -8.27 4.71 -3.66
C PHE A 37 -8.86 6.13 -3.58
N VAL A 38 -8.09 7.14 -4.00
CA VAL A 38 -8.45 8.58 -3.92
C VAL A 38 -8.20 9.34 -5.24
#